data_AF-K6XQ68-F1
#
_entry.id   AF-K6XQ68-F1
#
_cell.length_a   1.000
_cell.length_b   1.000
_cell.length_c   1.000
_cell.angle_alpha   90.00
_cell.angle_beta   90.00
_cell.angle_gamma   90.00
#
_symmetry.space_group_name_H-M   'P 1'
#
loop_
_entity.id
_entity.type
_entity.pdbx_description
1 polymer ?
#
loop_
_entity_poly.entity_id
_entity_poly.type
_entity_poly.pdbx_seq_one_letter_code
_entity_poly.pdbx_strand_id
1 'polypeptide(L)'
;MTDQELRLQIAEVAGTWIAALAVVIGGIFGVFQYLEHKDAVKVDRTMAFVERYHSDGLLTEARLKITHSMASHVDDINQLLTNPEIDPNDIANQYNLQVNKFIEQDELAGYLEQIFTFYEQIILCRELSLCDPSVAEQFFDTDGLAFIRTFYPYICNVRKKWNNPDKYDRVLNFYVRNSANICET
;
A
#
# COMPACT_ATOMS: atom_id res chain seq x y z
N MET A 1 -14.25 -73.02 -4.60
CA MET A 1 -14.31 -71.57 -4.87
C MET A 1 -14.23 -71.41 -6.36
N THR A 2 -15.28 -70.90 -6.98
CA THR A 2 -15.34 -70.79 -8.45
C THR A 2 -14.56 -69.54 -8.89
N ASP A 3 -13.92 -69.59 -10.06
CA ASP A 3 -13.12 -68.47 -10.61
C ASP A 3 -13.94 -67.15 -10.71
N GLN A 4 -15.27 -67.27 -10.81
CA GLN A 4 -16.20 -66.14 -10.77
C GLN A 4 -16.28 -65.44 -9.41
N GLU A 5 -16.33 -66.19 -8.31
CA GLU A 5 -16.41 -65.61 -6.95
C GLU A 5 -15.13 -64.83 -6.61
N LEU A 6 -13.96 -65.35 -7.03
CA LEU A 6 -12.67 -64.69 -6.83
C LEU A 6 -12.61 -63.35 -7.58
N ARG A 7 -13.08 -63.31 -8.83
CA ARG A 7 -13.11 -62.07 -9.64
C ARG A 7 -14.04 -61.01 -9.07
N LEU A 8 -15.20 -61.42 -8.56
CA LEU A 8 -16.15 -60.52 -7.89
C LEU A 8 -15.53 -59.90 -6.63
N GLN A 9 -14.87 -60.69 -5.79
CA GLN A 9 -14.21 -60.19 -4.59
C GLN A 9 -13.06 -59.21 -4.90
N ILE A 10 -12.24 -59.53 -5.91
CA ILE A 10 -11.16 -58.62 -6.34
C ILE A 10 -11.75 -57.31 -6.88
N ALA A 11 -12.84 -57.36 -7.63
CA ALA A 11 -13.49 -56.17 -8.18
C ALA A 11 -14.07 -55.27 -7.06
N GLU A 12 -14.67 -55.85 -6.03
CA GLU A 12 -15.23 -55.11 -4.89
C GLU A 12 -14.13 -54.41 -4.07
N VAL A 13 -13.05 -55.12 -3.77
CA VAL A 13 -11.89 -54.57 -3.05
C VAL A 13 -11.22 -53.48 -3.90
N ALA A 14 -10.97 -53.74 -5.18
CA ALA A 14 -10.38 -52.75 -6.09
C ALA A 14 -11.26 -51.50 -6.24
N GLY A 15 -12.57 -51.67 -6.38
CA GLY A 15 -13.52 -50.56 -6.47
C GLY A 15 -13.51 -49.68 -5.21
N THR A 16 -13.46 -50.29 -4.04
CA THR A 16 -13.39 -49.57 -2.75
C THR A 16 -12.10 -48.77 -2.62
N TRP A 17 -10.96 -49.37 -2.98
CA TRP A 17 -9.67 -48.67 -2.97
C TRP A 17 -9.61 -47.53 -3.99
N ILE A 18 -10.15 -47.72 -5.19
CA ILE A 18 -10.23 -46.66 -6.20
C ILE A 18 -11.11 -45.51 -5.71
N ALA A 19 -12.27 -45.80 -5.11
CA ALA A 19 -13.14 -44.77 -4.54
C ALA A 19 -12.45 -44.00 -3.41
N ALA A 20 -11.77 -44.71 -2.50
CA ALA A 20 -11.00 -44.08 -1.42
C ALA A 20 -9.88 -43.18 -1.98
N LEU A 21 -9.14 -43.63 -2.98
CA LEU A 21 -8.11 -42.83 -3.65
C LEU A 21 -8.70 -41.61 -4.35
N ALA A 22 -9.83 -41.76 -5.03
CA ALA A 22 -10.51 -40.66 -5.71
C ALA A 22 -10.96 -39.56 -4.73
N VAL A 23 -11.47 -39.94 -3.55
CA VAL A 23 -11.85 -38.99 -2.50
C VAL A 23 -10.62 -38.25 -1.95
N VAL A 24 -9.51 -38.96 -1.72
CA VAL A 24 -8.26 -38.33 -1.23
C VAL A 24 -7.70 -37.36 -2.27
N ILE A 25 -7.61 -37.78 -3.53
CA ILE A 25 -7.11 -36.93 -4.63
C ILE A 25 -8.03 -35.72 -4.84
N GLY A 26 -9.35 -35.94 -4.87
CA GLY A 26 -10.33 -34.87 -5.01
C GLY A 26 -10.29 -33.87 -3.85
N GLY A 27 -10.13 -34.36 -2.61
CA GLY A 27 -9.96 -33.52 -1.43
C GLY A 27 -8.69 -32.67 -1.49
N ILE A 28 -7.56 -33.26 -1.86
CA ILE A 28 -6.29 -32.54 -2.04
C ILE A 28 -6.43 -31.48 -3.14
N PHE A 29 -7.00 -31.86 -4.30
CA PHE A 29 -7.19 -30.95 -5.42
C PHE A 29 -8.13 -29.77 -5.06
N GLY A 30 -9.20 -30.04 -4.33
CA GLY A 30 -10.11 -28.98 -3.84
C GLY A 30 -9.42 -27.98 -2.92
N VAL A 31 -8.51 -28.44 -2.05
CA VAL A 31 -7.69 -27.54 -1.23
C VAL A 31 -6.76 -26.69 -2.09
N PHE A 32 -6.09 -27.28 -3.09
CA PHE A 32 -5.24 -26.52 -4.01
C PHE A 32 -6.01 -25.44 -4.78
N GLN A 33 -7.17 -25.78 -5.34
CA GLN A 33 -8.01 -24.81 -6.04
C GLN A 33 -8.50 -23.68 -5.12
N TYR A 34 -8.83 -24.00 -3.87
CA TYR A 34 -9.22 -22.97 -2.89
C TYR A 34 -8.06 -22.00 -2.59
N LEU A 35 -6.85 -22.51 -2.42
CA LEU A 35 -5.67 -21.68 -2.19
C LEU A 35 -5.35 -20.79 -3.40
N GLU A 36 -5.37 -21.37 -4.61
CA GLU A 36 -5.15 -20.63 -5.86
C GLU A 36 -6.20 -19.53 -6.06
N HIS A 37 -7.47 -19.85 -5.83
CA HIS A 37 -8.55 -18.86 -5.91
C HIS A 37 -8.39 -17.74 -4.88
N LYS A 38 -7.98 -18.06 -3.66
CA LYS A 38 -7.72 -17.06 -2.61
C LYS A 38 -6.61 -16.09 -3.03
N ASP A 39 -5.54 -16.59 -3.63
CA ASP A 39 -4.44 -15.74 -4.07
C ASP A 39 -4.82 -14.91 -5.31
N ALA A 40 -5.56 -15.48 -6.26
CA ALA A 40 -6.13 -14.73 -7.38
C ALA A 40 -7.02 -13.57 -6.91
N VAL A 41 -7.88 -13.80 -5.91
CA VAL A 41 -8.74 -12.76 -5.33
C VAL A 41 -7.94 -11.63 -4.67
N LYS A 42 -6.80 -11.94 -4.04
CA LYS A 42 -5.91 -10.91 -3.48
C LYS A 42 -5.30 -10.04 -4.57
N VAL A 43 -4.85 -10.66 -5.67
CA VAL A 43 -4.32 -9.95 -6.83
C VAL A 43 -5.39 -9.04 -7.43
N ASP A 44 -6.61 -9.54 -7.66
CA ASP A 44 -7.72 -8.75 -8.19
C ASP A 44 -8.06 -7.55 -7.30
N ARG A 45 -8.06 -7.73 -5.97
CA ARG A 45 -8.27 -6.64 -5.01
C ARG A 45 -7.16 -5.60 -5.07
N THR A 46 -5.89 -6.02 -5.18
CA THR A 46 -4.79 -5.07 -5.37
C THR A 46 -4.94 -4.32 -6.70
N MET A 47 -5.32 -5.01 -7.77
CA MET A 47 -5.54 -4.39 -9.08
C MET A 47 -6.69 -3.38 -9.06
N ALA A 48 -7.72 -3.58 -8.24
CA ALA A 48 -8.77 -2.58 -8.03
C ALA A 48 -8.22 -1.28 -7.40
N PHE A 49 -7.22 -1.35 -6.51
CA PHE A 49 -6.53 -0.16 -6.03
C PHE A 49 -5.68 0.50 -7.11
N VAL A 50 -5.01 -0.29 -7.96
CA VAL A 50 -4.23 0.23 -9.11
C VAL A 50 -5.14 0.97 -10.06
N GLU A 51 -6.26 0.36 -10.43
CA GLU A 51 -7.27 1.00 -11.27
C GLU A 51 -7.74 2.29 -10.62
N ARG A 52 -8.17 2.26 -9.36
CA ARG A 52 -8.61 3.46 -8.65
C ARG A 52 -7.54 4.55 -8.61
N TYR A 53 -6.28 4.20 -8.39
CA TYR A 53 -5.17 5.17 -8.36
C TYR A 53 -4.92 5.89 -9.70
N HIS A 54 -5.31 5.26 -10.81
CA HIS A 54 -5.13 5.78 -12.16
C HIS A 54 -6.43 6.30 -12.81
N SER A 55 -7.60 5.84 -12.38
CA SER A 55 -8.89 6.12 -13.02
C SER A 55 -9.89 6.87 -12.14
N ASP A 56 -9.69 6.89 -10.82
CA ASP A 56 -10.53 7.68 -9.92
C ASP A 56 -10.24 9.16 -10.16
N GLY A 57 -11.27 9.88 -10.63
CA GLY A 57 -11.16 11.30 -10.94
C GLY A 57 -10.66 12.12 -9.76
N LEU A 58 -11.05 11.77 -8.53
CA LEU A 58 -10.65 12.51 -7.33
C LEU A 58 -9.17 12.30 -6.99
N LEU A 59 -8.69 11.06 -6.99
CA LEU A 59 -7.26 10.78 -6.72
C LEU A 59 -6.38 11.32 -7.83
N THR A 60 -6.82 11.19 -9.08
CA THR A 60 -6.10 11.73 -10.23
C THR A 60 -6.01 13.25 -10.16
N GLU A 61 -7.12 13.94 -9.86
CA GLU A 61 -7.13 15.39 -9.65
C GLU A 61 -6.21 15.80 -8.50
N ALA A 62 -6.27 15.10 -7.37
CA ALA A 62 -5.40 15.35 -6.21
C ALA A 62 -3.93 15.27 -6.59
N ARG A 63 -3.52 14.19 -7.28
CA ARG A 63 -2.15 14.01 -7.75
C ARG A 63 -1.75 15.11 -8.73
N LEU A 64 -2.61 15.43 -9.70
CA LEU A 64 -2.33 16.48 -10.69
C LEU A 64 -2.14 17.84 -10.02
N LYS A 65 -3.00 18.20 -9.06
CA LYS A 65 -2.88 19.48 -8.36
C LYS A 65 -1.63 19.56 -7.49
N ILE A 66 -1.32 18.49 -6.76
CA ILE A 66 -0.09 18.40 -5.96
C ILE A 66 1.15 18.47 -6.87
N THR A 67 1.19 17.69 -7.95
CA THR A 67 2.31 17.71 -8.90
C THR A 67 2.47 19.08 -9.55
N HIS A 68 1.37 19.73 -9.94
CA HIS A 68 1.42 21.06 -10.54
C HIS A 68 1.97 22.11 -9.57
N SER A 69 1.49 22.13 -8.32
CA SER A 69 2.00 23.01 -7.27
C SER A 69 3.49 22.77 -7.00
N MET A 70 3.90 21.51 -6.85
CA MET A 70 5.32 21.19 -6.63
C MET A 70 6.19 21.60 -7.82
N ALA A 71 5.68 21.47 -9.05
CA ALA A 71 6.38 21.91 -10.25
C ALA A 71 6.52 23.44 -10.31
N SER A 72 5.50 24.20 -9.88
CA SER A 72 5.60 25.67 -9.84
C SER A 72 6.54 26.19 -8.75
N HIS A 73 6.81 25.38 -7.72
CA HIS A 73 7.66 25.74 -6.57
C HIS A 73 9.02 25.03 -6.54
N VAL A 74 9.37 24.26 -7.57
CA VAL A 74 10.62 23.50 -7.59
C VAL A 74 11.85 24.40 -7.52
N ASP A 75 11.81 25.56 -8.17
CA ASP A 75 12.92 26.52 -8.16
C ASP A 75 13.10 27.15 -6.77
N ASP A 76 12.01 27.45 -6.07
CA ASP A 76 12.05 27.96 -4.70
C ASP A 76 12.69 26.93 -3.74
N ILE A 77 12.34 25.64 -3.90
CA ILE A 77 12.93 24.56 -3.12
C ILE A 77 14.41 24.40 -3.45
N ASN A 78 14.78 24.41 -4.74
CA ASN A 78 16.17 24.27 -5.16
C ASN A 78 17.03 25.42 -4.65
N GLN A 79 16.52 26.66 -4.70
CA GLN A 79 17.18 27.83 -4.12
C GLN A 79 17.39 27.65 -2.62
N LEU A 80 16.38 27.19 -1.89
CA LEU A 80 16.51 26.92 -0.46
C LEU A 80 17.59 25.87 -0.15
N LEU A 81 17.58 24.76 -0.88
CA LEU A 81 18.52 23.64 -0.64
C LEU A 81 19.96 23.94 -1.06
N THR A 82 20.17 24.92 -1.94
CA THR A 82 21.50 25.30 -2.46
C THR A 82 22.02 26.62 -1.92
N ASN A 83 21.25 27.31 -1.05
CA ASN A 83 21.66 28.59 -0.49
C ASN A 83 22.82 28.42 0.51
N PRO A 84 24.03 28.96 0.22
CA PRO A 84 25.17 28.84 1.12
C PRO A 84 25.04 29.66 2.41
N GLU A 85 24.06 30.56 2.51
CA GLU A 85 23.82 31.38 3.69
C GLU A 85 23.04 30.66 4.79
N ILE A 86 22.39 29.53 4.46
CA ILE A 86 21.60 28.75 5.42
C ILE A 86 22.52 27.77 6.14
N ASP A 87 22.46 27.76 7.48
CA ASP A 87 23.15 26.75 8.28
C ASP A 87 22.66 25.35 7.85
N PRO A 88 23.56 24.40 7.52
CA PRO A 88 23.19 23.03 7.18
C PRO A 88 22.26 22.36 8.20
N ASN A 89 22.34 22.74 9.48
CA ASN A 89 21.48 22.22 10.53
C ASN A 89 20.05 22.80 10.51
N ASP A 90 19.83 23.95 9.87
CA ASP A 90 18.53 24.61 9.76
C ASP A 90 17.82 24.30 8.43
N ILE A 91 18.52 23.73 7.44
CA ILE A 91 17.93 23.39 6.12
C ILE A 91 16.66 22.55 6.25
N ALA A 92 16.66 21.55 7.14
CA ALA A 92 15.49 20.70 7.34
C ALA A 92 14.27 21.47 7.86
N ASN A 93 14.48 22.35 8.85
CA ASN A 93 13.42 23.19 9.41
C ASN A 93 12.91 24.21 8.38
N GLN A 94 13.81 24.85 7.64
CA GLN A 94 13.43 25.77 6.56
C GLN A 94 12.65 25.05 5.45
N TYR A 95 13.07 23.83 5.06
CA TYR A 95 12.35 23.01 4.11
C TYR A 95 10.93 22.71 4.61
N ASN A 96 10.80 22.35 5.89
CA ASN A 96 9.51 22.05 6.50
C ASN A 96 8.57 23.26 6.50
N LEU A 97 9.09 24.46 6.82
CA LEU A 97 8.34 25.70 6.76
C LEU A 97 7.91 26.03 5.33
N GLN A 98 8.83 25.89 4.37
CA GLN A 98 8.58 26.21 2.97
C GLN A 98 7.55 25.27 2.34
N VAL A 99 7.64 23.96 2.58
CA VAL A 99 6.65 22.98 2.10
C VAL A 99 5.27 23.26 2.69
N ASN A 100 5.18 23.52 4.00
CA ASN A 100 3.89 23.88 4.62
C ASN A 100 3.31 25.18 4.05
N LYS A 101 4.16 26.17 3.76
CA LYS A 101 3.75 27.41 3.10
C LYS A 101 3.13 27.14 1.73
N PHE A 102 3.74 26.32 0.87
CA PHE A 102 3.16 25.98 -0.43
C PHE A 102 1.81 25.27 -0.29
N ILE A 103 1.71 24.35 0.66
CA ILE A 103 0.47 23.60 0.92
C ILE A 103 -0.66 24.52 1.33
N GLU A 104 -0.37 25.54 2.13
CA GLU A 104 -1.34 26.56 2.53
C GLU A 104 -1.70 27.50 1.37
N GLN A 105 -0.70 27.95 0.60
CA GLN A 105 -0.89 28.86 -0.53
C GLN A 105 -1.72 28.24 -1.66
N ASP A 106 -1.46 26.97 -1.97
CA ASP A 106 -2.12 26.26 -3.08
C ASP A 106 -3.31 25.40 -2.64
N GLU A 107 -3.69 25.53 -1.36
CA GLU A 107 -4.83 24.83 -0.74
C GLU A 107 -4.76 23.31 -0.90
N LEU A 108 -3.57 22.73 -0.75
CA LEU A 108 -3.34 21.30 -1.04
C LEU A 108 -3.80 20.35 0.08
N ALA A 109 -4.14 20.88 1.26
CA ALA A 109 -4.45 20.06 2.44
C ALA A 109 -5.46 18.94 2.13
N GLY A 110 -6.63 19.27 1.57
CA GLY A 110 -7.65 18.26 1.26
C GLY A 110 -7.19 17.20 0.26
N TYR A 111 -6.36 17.58 -0.72
CA TYR A 111 -5.81 16.64 -1.71
C TYR A 111 -4.75 15.73 -1.08
N LEU A 112 -3.89 16.27 -0.21
CA LEU A 112 -2.92 15.46 0.55
C LEU A 112 -3.62 14.45 1.45
N GLU A 113 -4.68 14.85 2.18
CA GLU A 113 -5.44 13.94 3.03
C GLU A 113 -6.04 12.77 2.24
N GLN A 114 -6.53 13.02 1.02
CA GLN A 114 -7.04 11.97 0.14
C GLN A 114 -5.95 10.96 -0.24
N ILE A 115 -4.76 11.44 -0.60
CA ILE A 115 -3.64 10.57 -0.96
C ILE A 115 -3.10 9.80 0.25
N PHE A 116 -2.96 10.44 1.42
CA PHE A 116 -2.59 9.71 2.65
C PHE A 116 -3.61 8.64 3.02
N THR A 117 -4.91 8.96 2.91
CA THR A 117 -5.99 7.99 3.15
C THR A 117 -5.91 6.81 2.17
N PHE A 118 -5.61 7.07 0.90
CA PHE A 118 -5.40 6.02 -0.10
C PHE A 118 -4.25 5.08 0.29
N TYR A 119 -3.08 5.62 0.64
CA TYR A 119 -1.95 4.79 1.08
C TYR A 119 -2.26 4.03 2.37
N GLU A 120 -2.99 4.64 3.31
CA GLU A 120 -3.42 3.95 4.53
C GLU A 120 -4.32 2.74 4.23
N GLN A 121 -5.27 2.89 3.29
CA GLN A 121 -6.14 1.79 2.85
C GLN A 121 -5.35 0.64 2.24
N ILE A 122 -4.30 0.93 1.46
CA ILE A 122 -3.49 -0.10 0.83
C ILE A 122 -2.60 -0.84 1.83
N ILE A 123 -2.03 -0.11 2.78
CA ILE A 123 -1.25 -0.70 3.88
C ILE A 123 -2.16 -1.62 4.70
N LEU A 124 -3.35 -1.15 5.08
CA LEU A 124 -4.32 -1.95 5.81
C LEU A 124 -4.74 -3.21 5.03
N CYS A 125 -4.93 -3.09 3.72
CA CYS A 125 -5.27 -4.24 2.87
C CYS A 125 -4.17 -5.32 2.88
N ARG A 126 -2.89 -4.90 2.90
CA ARG A 126 -1.73 -5.81 3.00
C ARG A 126 -1.64 -6.44 4.39
N GLU A 127 -1.75 -5.64 5.45
CA GLU A 127 -1.70 -6.10 6.84
C GLU A 127 -2.77 -7.16 7.14
N LEU A 128 -3.97 -6.97 6.59
CA LEU A 128 -5.09 -7.91 6.74
C LEU A 128 -5.01 -9.11 5.78
N SER A 129 -3.94 -9.25 5.00
CA SER A 129 -3.76 -10.31 3.99
C SER A 129 -4.91 -10.37 2.96
N LEU A 130 -5.53 -9.21 2.67
CA LEU A 130 -6.62 -9.07 1.70
C LEU A 130 -6.13 -8.70 0.31
N CYS A 131 -4.96 -8.06 0.23
CA CYS A 131 -4.27 -7.68 -1.00
C CYS A 131 -3.01 -8.53 -1.20
N ASP A 132 -2.60 -8.68 -2.46
CA ASP A 132 -1.30 -9.27 -2.78
C ASP A 132 -0.17 -8.27 -2.45
N PRO A 133 0.76 -8.63 -1.55
CA PRO A 133 1.81 -7.72 -1.10
C PRO A 133 2.87 -7.43 -2.17
N SER A 134 3.15 -8.39 -3.06
CA SER A 134 4.17 -8.23 -4.10
C SER A 134 3.70 -7.27 -5.18
N VAL A 135 2.45 -7.41 -5.61
CA VAL A 135 1.83 -6.47 -6.56
C VAL A 135 1.73 -5.09 -5.91
N ALA A 136 1.26 -4.99 -4.66
CA ALA A 136 1.12 -3.70 -4.01
C ALA A 136 2.47 -2.98 -3.86
N GLU A 137 3.53 -3.69 -3.50
CA GLU A 137 4.89 -3.12 -3.40
C GLU A 137 5.37 -2.56 -4.73
N GLN A 138 5.22 -3.31 -5.82
CA GLN A 138 5.67 -2.90 -7.15
C GLN A 138 4.97 -1.64 -7.67
N PHE A 139 3.68 -1.49 -7.38
CA PHE A 139 2.89 -0.35 -7.86
C PHE A 139 2.97 0.88 -6.96
N PHE A 140 3.06 0.70 -5.64
CA PHE A 140 2.81 1.80 -4.71
C PHE A 140 3.99 2.19 -3.84
N ASP A 141 4.95 1.29 -3.58
CA ASP A 141 5.91 1.58 -2.50
C ASP A 141 6.98 2.61 -2.89
N THR A 142 7.40 2.63 -4.15
CA THR A 142 8.34 3.66 -4.65
C THR A 142 7.71 5.05 -4.62
N ASP A 143 6.53 5.18 -5.21
CA ASP A 143 5.78 6.43 -5.25
C ASP A 143 5.36 6.88 -3.84
N GLY A 144 4.88 5.94 -3.03
CA GLY A 144 4.47 6.18 -1.65
C GLY A 144 5.63 6.67 -0.80
N LEU A 145 6.79 6.01 -0.87
CA LEU A 145 7.98 6.45 -0.14
C LEU A 145 8.39 7.87 -0.52
N ALA A 146 8.44 8.18 -1.82
CA ALA A 146 8.77 9.52 -2.30
C ALA A 146 7.76 10.56 -1.80
N PHE A 147 6.46 10.26 -1.96
CA PHE A 147 5.37 11.13 -1.55
C PHE A 147 5.40 11.43 -0.03
N ILE A 148 5.52 10.39 0.80
CA ILE A 148 5.58 10.56 2.27
C ILE A 148 6.82 11.35 2.67
N ARG A 149 7.98 11.13 2.05
CA ARG A 149 9.19 11.92 2.34
C ARG A 149 9.11 13.38 1.90
N THR A 150 8.37 13.68 0.85
CA THR A 150 8.15 15.07 0.44
C THR A 150 7.17 15.78 1.39
N PHE A 151 6.11 15.09 1.81
CA PHE A 151 4.99 15.70 2.53
C PHE A 151 4.92 15.36 4.03
N TYR A 152 5.95 14.74 4.62
CA TYR A 152 6.04 14.60 6.08
C TYR A 152 5.95 15.93 6.85
N PRO A 153 6.42 17.09 6.34
CA PRO A 153 6.32 18.34 7.08
C PRO A 153 4.87 18.76 7.34
N TYR A 154 3.97 18.40 6.41
CA TYR A 154 2.54 18.59 6.58
C TYR A 154 1.95 17.68 7.64
N ILE A 155 2.35 16.40 7.65
CA ILE A 155 1.94 15.46 8.71
C ILE A 155 2.31 16.04 10.07
N CYS A 156 3.55 16.52 10.24
CA CYS A 156 4.02 17.13 11.48
C CYS A 156 3.23 18.39 11.85
N ASN A 157 2.95 19.27 10.88
CA ASN A 157 2.14 20.47 11.10
C ASN A 157 0.72 20.12 11.55
N VAL A 158 0.06 19.15 10.91
CA VAL A 158 -1.29 18.71 11.29
C VAL A 158 -1.31 18.08 12.68
N ARG A 159 -0.34 17.21 13.02
CA ARG A 159 -0.22 16.61 14.35
C ARG A 159 -0.16 17.67 15.44
N LYS A 160 0.65 18.72 15.23
CA LYS A 160 0.77 19.87 16.13
C LYS A 160 -0.51 20.69 16.19
N LYS A 161 -1.07 21.05 15.03
CA LYS A 161 -2.27 21.91 14.92
C LYS A 161 -3.51 21.27 15.54
N TRP A 162 -3.65 19.95 15.43
CA TRP A 162 -4.82 19.21 15.94
C TRP A 162 -4.57 18.55 17.29
N ASN A 163 -3.39 18.71 17.88
CA ASN A 163 -2.97 18.04 19.11
C ASN A 163 -3.21 16.52 19.06
N ASN A 164 -2.85 15.89 17.93
CA ASN A 164 -3.01 14.47 17.68
C ASN A 164 -1.69 13.89 17.17
N PRO A 165 -0.82 13.33 18.05
CA PRO A 165 0.48 12.81 17.66
C PRO A 165 0.39 11.59 16.74
N ASP A 166 -0.74 10.86 16.74
CA ASP A 166 -0.89 9.60 16.00
C ASP A 166 -1.47 9.81 14.58
N LYS A 167 -1.76 11.06 14.20
CA LYS A 167 -2.32 11.35 12.87
C LYS A 167 -1.35 10.89 11.78
N TYR A 168 -1.84 10.05 10.86
CA TYR A 168 -1.07 9.42 9.78
C TYR A 168 0.10 8.53 10.22
N ASP A 169 0.12 8.08 11.47
CA ASP A 169 1.22 7.30 12.01
C ASP A 169 1.46 5.98 11.27
N ARG A 170 0.39 5.27 10.87
CA ARG A 170 0.49 4.04 10.07
C ARG A 170 1.25 4.28 8.77
N VAL A 171 0.88 5.31 8.01
CA VAL A 171 1.48 5.61 6.70
C VAL A 171 2.93 6.05 6.86
N LEU A 172 3.19 6.91 7.85
CA LEU A 172 4.52 7.43 8.12
C LEU A 172 5.49 6.32 8.57
N ASN A 173 5.09 5.47 9.52
CA ASN A 173 5.90 4.34 9.99
C ASN A 173 6.10 3.26 8.93
N PHE A 174 5.13 3.06 8.04
CA PHE A 174 5.24 2.10 6.95
C PHE A 174 6.36 2.47 5.97
N TYR A 175 6.43 3.74 5.55
CA TYR A 175 7.38 4.20 4.54
C TYR A 175 8.69 4.74 5.13
N VAL A 176 8.65 5.41 6.29
CA VAL A 176 9.83 6.02 6.91
C VAL A 176 10.21 5.24 8.16
N ARG A 177 11.26 4.43 8.06
CA ARG A 177 11.82 3.71 9.21
C ARG A 177 12.25 4.71 10.30
N ASN A 178 11.91 4.42 11.55
CA ASN A 178 12.20 5.27 12.74
C ASN A 178 11.52 6.65 12.71
N SER A 179 10.25 6.72 12.28
CA SER A 179 9.54 7.99 12.17
C SER A 179 9.17 8.67 13.49
N ALA A 180 9.34 7.99 14.64
CA ALA A 180 8.93 8.46 15.96
C ALA A 180 9.38 9.89 16.28
N ASN A 181 10.57 10.29 15.80
CA ASN A 181 11.17 11.58 16.14
C ASN A 181 11.17 12.57 14.96
N ILE A 182 10.54 12.22 13.82
CA ILE A 182 10.65 13.05 12.60
C ILE A 182 9.93 14.41 12.74
N CYS A 183 9.00 14.51 13.68
CA CYS A 183 8.26 15.73 13.99
C CYS A 183 8.76 16.44 15.25
N GLU A 184 9.85 15.97 15.87
CA GLU A 184 10.42 16.56 17.09
C GLU A 184 11.44 17.68 16.81
N THR A 185 11.84 17.85 15.55
CA THR A 185 12.71 18.94 15.06
C THR A 185 11.98 20.27 14.90
#